data_AF-A0AAU4VDI8-F1
#
_entry.id   AF-A0AAU4VDI8-F1
#
_cell.length_a   1.000
_cell.length_b   1.000
_cell.length_c   1.000
_cell.angle_alpha   90.00
_cell.angle_beta   90.00
_cell.angle_gamma   90.00
#
_symmetry.space_group_name_H-M   'P 1'
#
loop_
_entity.id
_entity.type
_entity.pdbx_description
1 polymer ?
#
loop_
_entity_poly.entity_id
_entity_poly.type
_entity_poly.pdbx_seq_one_letter_code
_entity_poly.pdbx_strand_id
1 'polypeptide(L)'
;MEEPFCTRGIHATGVAALIEAAHVSPRTFSVRFPTKNALVEGYLRRFESEESIAAEAELEREDLPPAQRLLAIFDPAEGDPPTLIRGCPFHNPAIEGAGELPEVARLAQRHKRTFRDRLVATATEATEAN
;
A
#
# COMPACT_ATOMS: atom_id res chain seq x y z
N MET A 1 12.78 3.83 3.22
CA MET A 1 12.65 5.29 3.06
C MET A 1 11.23 5.54 2.64
N GLU A 2 10.43 6.21 3.46
CA GLU A 2 9.06 6.55 3.08
C GLU A 2 9.08 7.67 2.04
N GLU A 3 8.29 7.52 1.00
CA GLU A 3 8.26 8.50 -0.07
C GLU A 3 7.57 9.78 0.43
N PRO A 4 8.07 10.99 0.11
CA PRO A 4 7.57 12.21 0.75
C PRO A 4 6.08 12.53 0.49
N PHE A 5 5.49 11.97 -0.57
CA PHE A 5 4.06 12.10 -0.81
C PHE A 5 3.22 11.19 0.08
N CYS A 6 3.80 10.10 0.61
CA CYS A 6 3.14 9.23 1.59
C CYS A 6 2.89 9.96 2.90
N THR A 7 3.69 10.98 3.25
CA THR A 7 3.51 11.77 4.49
C THR A 7 2.82 13.11 4.24
N ARG A 8 3.08 13.76 3.10
CA ARG A 8 2.57 15.12 2.80
C ARG A 8 1.37 15.14 1.85
N GLY A 9 1.05 14.03 1.20
CA GLY A 9 0.05 13.95 0.14
C GLY A 9 0.68 14.15 -1.24
N ILE A 10 0.01 13.62 -2.26
CA ILE A 10 0.40 13.67 -3.67
C ILE A 10 0.42 15.11 -4.14
N HIS A 11 -0.66 15.87 -3.93
CA HIS A 11 -0.78 17.24 -4.45
C HIS A 11 0.21 18.22 -3.82
N ALA A 12 0.43 18.10 -2.52
CA ALA A 12 1.37 18.95 -1.79
C ALA A 12 2.85 18.60 -2.07
N THR A 13 3.12 17.47 -2.74
CA THR A 13 4.49 17.02 -3.03
C THR A 13 4.85 17.26 -4.50
N GLY A 14 5.75 18.21 -4.74
CA GLY A 14 6.30 18.48 -6.08
C GLY A 14 7.46 17.57 -6.46
N VAL A 15 7.75 17.47 -7.76
CA VAL A 15 8.86 16.64 -8.31
C VAL A 15 10.22 17.04 -7.74
N ALA A 16 10.47 18.35 -7.54
CA ALA A 16 11.72 18.83 -6.95
C ALA A 16 11.96 18.25 -5.55
N ALA A 17 10.92 18.18 -4.71
CA ALA A 17 11.02 17.63 -3.36
C ALA A 17 11.25 16.10 -3.37
N LEU A 18 10.76 15.39 -4.40
CA LEU A 18 11.03 13.96 -4.59
C LEU A 18 12.47 13.72 -5.03
N ILE A 19 12.98 14.52 -5.96
CA ILE A 19 14.37 14.48 -6.42
C ILE A 19 15.34 14.73 -5.26
N GLU A 20 15.05 15.77 -4.46
CA GLU A 20 15.83 16.12 -3.27
C GLU A 20 15.85 14.97 -2.26
N ALA A 21 14.68 14.43 -1.90
CA ALA A 21 14.56 13.33 -0.94
C ALA A 21 15.24 12.05 -1.41
N ALA A 22 15.21 11.76 -2.71
CA ALA A 22 15.85 10.59 -3.30
C ALA A 22 17.36 10.78 -3.55
N HIS A 23 17.91 11.98 -3.36
CA HIS A 23 19.30 12.33 -3.66
C HIS A 23 19.74 11.95 -5.10
N VAL A 24 18.83 12.13 -6.07
CA VAL A 24 19.10 11.84 -7.49
C VAL A 24 19.16 13.11 -8.33
N SER A 25 19.68 13.01 -9.56
CA SER A 25 19.57 14.11 -10.52
C SER A 25 18.17 14.16 -11.16
N PRO A 26 17.71 15.32 -11.67
CA PRO A 26 16.47 15.41 -12.45
C PRO A 26 16.45 14.45 -13.65
N ARG A 27 17.60 14.26 -14.31
CA ARG A 27 17.74 13.31 -15.42
C ARG A 27 17.47 11.88 -14.94
N THR A 28 18.10 11.46 -13.85
CA THR A 28 17.92 10.13 -13.26
C THR A 28 16.45 9.89 -12.88
N PHE A 29 15.81 10.87 -12.24
CA PHE A 29 14.38 10.80 -11.91
C PHE A 29 13.53 10.62 -13.16
N SER A 30 13.71 11.48 -14.17
CA SER A 30 12.91 11.43 -15.42
C SER A 30 13.07 10.13 -16.21
N VAL A 31 14.25 9.51 -16.16
CA VAL A 31 14.52 8.22 -16.83
C VAL A 31 13.75 7.10 -16.17
N ARG A 32 13.60 7.14 -14.83
CA ARG A 32 12.86 6.12 -14.09
C ARG A 32 11.36 6.39 -14.07
N PHE A 33 10.98 7.65 -13.91
CA PHE A 33 9.59 8.09 -13.77
C PHE A 33 9.36 9.35 -14.61
N PRO A 34 8.63 9.23 -15.74
CA PRO A 34 8.38 10.38 -16.62
C PRO A 34 7.50 11.45 -15.97
N THR A 35 6.70 11.09 -14.97
CA THR A 35 5.84 12.00 -14.21
C THR A 35 5.78 11.62 -12.73
N LYS A 36 5.33 12.54 -11.87
CA LYS A 36 4.99 12.24 -10.47
C LYS A 36 3.96 11.11 -10.38
N ASN A 37 2.95 11.14 -11.26
CA ASN A 37 1.87 10.15 -11.27
C ASN A 37 2.42 8.75 -11.57
N ALA A 38 3.36 8.63 -12.51
CA ALA A 38 4.03 7.37 -12.81
C ALA A 38 4.82 6.82 -11.61
N LEU A 39 5.38 7.71 -10.77
CA LEU A 39 6.02 7.31 -9.52
C LEU A 39 4.99 6.79 -8.52
N VAL A 40 3.88 7.50 -8.30
CA VAL A 40 2.79 7.06 -7.39
C VAL A 40 2.21 5.71 -7.85
N GLU A 41 1.97 5.53 -9.15
CA GLU A 41 1.51 4.25 -9.69
C GLU A 41 2.53 3.13 -9.48
N GLY A 42 3.82 3.42 -9.66
CA GLY A 42 4.91 2.47 -9.39
C GLY A 42 4.97 2.05 -7.93
N TYR A 43 4.82 3.01 -7.01
CA TYR A 43 4.73 2.76 -5.58
C TYR A 43 3.57 1.81 -5.24
N LEU A 44 2.38 2.05 -5.78
CA LEU A 44 1.21 1.19 -5.53
C LEU A 44 1.39 -0.22 -6.12
N ARG A 45 2.02 -0.35 -7.29
CA ARG A 45 2.28 -1.66 -7.91
C ARG A 45 3.23 -2.52 -7.11
N ARG A 46 4.18 -1.92 -6.37
CA ARG A 46 5.07 -2.66 -5.48
C ARG A 46 4.30 -3.53 -4.49
N PHE A 47 3.14 -3.07 -4.01
CA PHE A 47 2.33 -3.83 -3.07
C PHE A 47 1.60 -5.03 -3.70
N GLU A 48 1.46 -5.04 -5.03
CA GLU A 48 0.82 -6.15 -5.73
C GLU A 48 1.83 -7.24 -6.14
N SER A 49 3.10 -6.89 -6.35
CA SER A 49 4.09 -7.79 -6.93
C SER A 49 5.28 -8.13 -6.04
N GLU A 50 5.58 -7.33 -5.02
CA GLU A 50 6.84 -7.44 -4.27
C GLU A 50 6.64 -7.47 -2.75
N GLU A 51 5.62 -6.79 -2.23
CA GLU A 51 5.44 -6.61 -0.78
C GLU A 51 3.97 -6.59 -0.39
N SER A 52 3.49 -7.57 0.37
CA SER A 52 2.18 -7.46 1.01
C SER A 52 2.19 -6.33 2.05
N ILE A 53 1.07 -5.61 2.20
CA ILE A 53 0.87 -4.72 3.34
C ILE A 53 1.03 -5.55 4.62
N ALA A 54 1.85 -5.11 5.57
CA ALA A 54 2.25 -5.91 6.73
C ALA A 54 1.07 -6.57 7.44
N ALA A 55 0.04 -5.79 7.81
CA ALA A 55 -1.17 -6.33 8.43
C ALA A 55 -1.95 -7.32 7.53
N GLU A 56 -1.94 -7.12 6.21
CA GLU A 56 -2.58 -8.04 5.26
C GLU A 56 -1.76 -9.33 5.06
N ALA A 57 -0.46 -9.33 5.38
CA ALA A 57 0.41 -10.51 5.29
C ALA A 57 0.09 -11.55 6.38
N GLU A 58 -0.52 -11.15 7.50
CA GLU A 58 -0.93 -12.07 8.57
C GLU A 58 -1.91 -13.17 8.08
N LEU A 59 -2.67 -12.91 7.02
CA LEU A 59 -3.54 -13.92 6.40
C LEU A 59 -2.76 -15.10 5.77
N GLU A 60 -1.47 -14.92 5.48
CA GLU A 60 -0.60 -15.94 4.86
C GLU A 60 0.15 -16.80 5.89
N ARG A 61 -0.05 -16.56 7.19
CA ARG A 61 0.66 -17.27 8.26
C ARG A 61 0.24 -18.72 8.43
N GLU A 62 0.99 -19.62 7.82
CA GLU A 62 0.75 -21.06 7.91
C GLU A 62 0.91 -21.63 9.32
N ASP A 63 1.63 -20.94 10.21
CA ASP A 63 1.85 -21.34 11.61
C ASP A 63 0.66 -21.08 12.53
N LEU A 64 -0.35 -20.34 12.06
CA LEU A 64 -1.57 -20.03 12.81
C LEU A 64 -2.79 -20.77 12.24
N PRO A 65 -3.77 -21.17 13.08
CA PRO A 65 -5.10 -21.55 12.61
C PRO A 65 -5.78 -20.40 11.85
N PRO A 66 -6.65 -20.69 10.85
CA PRO A 66 -7.28 -19.65 10.03
C PRO A 66 -8.03 -18.56 10.83
N ALA A 67 -8.72 -18.94 11.90
CA ALA A 67 -9.40 -17.99 12.78
C ALA A 67 -8.42 -17.02 13.48
N GLN A 68 -7.22 -17.48 13.83
CA GLN A 68 -6.21 -16.63 14.46
C GLN A 68 -5.54 -15.71 13.43
N ARG A 69 -5.34 -16.16 12.18
CA ARG A 69 -4.86 -15.31 11.08
C ARG A 69 -5.77 -14.10 10.85
N LEU A 70 -7.10 -14.31 10.92
CA LEU A 70 -8.08 -13.24 10.80
C LEU A 70 -8.03 -12.22 11.93
N LEU A 71 -7.68 -12.65 13.15
CA LEU A 71 -7.54 -11.74 14.28
C LEU A 71 -6.22 -10.97 14.23
N ALA A 72 -5.15 -11.64 13.79
CA ALA A 72 -3.81 -11.06 13.71
C ALA A 72 -3.73 -9.82 12.80
N ILE A 73 -4.61 -9.68 11.79
CA ILE A 73 -4.65 -8.45 10.96
C ILE A 73 -4.98 -7.18 11.75
N PHE A 74 -5.58 -7.31 12.94
CA PHE A 74 -5.95 -6.21 13.83
C PHE A 74 -4.93 -5.96 14.93
N ASP A 75 -3.98 -6.86 15.11
CA ASP A 75 -2.92 -6.70 16.10
C ASP A 75 -1.88 -5.70 15.55
N PRO A 76 -1.41 -4.76 16.38
CA PRO A 76 -0.33 -3.88 15.97
C PRO A 76 0.93 -4.72 15.71
N ALA A 77 1.60 -4.48 14.59
CA ALA A 77 2.88 -5.14 14.32
C ALA A 77 3.86 -4.84 15.46
N GLU A 78 4.58 -5.86 15.95
CA GLU A 78 5.59 -5.65 16.98
C GLU A 78 6.63 -4.63 16.49
N GLY A 79 6.76 -3.52 17.23
CA GLY A 79 7.71 -2.45 16.91
C GLY A 79 7.16 -1.28 16.11
N ASP A 80 5.84 -1.24 15.83
CA ASP A 80 5.23 -0.05 15.22
C ASP A 80 5.38 1.16 16.15
N PRO A 81 6.13 2.22 15.77
CA PRO A 81 6.20 3.42 16.57
C PRO A 81 4.82 4.09 16.61
N PRO A 82 4.48 4.86 17.67
CA PRO A 82 3.19 5.55 17.79
C PRO A 82 2.97 6.70 16.77
N THR A 83 3.69 6.72 15.64
CA THR A 83 3.73 7.85 14.72
C THR A 83 2.93 7.61 13.46
N LEU A 84 1.85 8.38 13.33
CA LEU A 84 1.14 8.75 12.11
C LEU A 84 0.90 7.59 11.13
N ILE A 85 -0.03 6.70 11.50
CA ILE A 85 -0.75 5.88 10.53
C ILE A 85 -1.44 6.85 9.56
N ARG A 86 -0.81 7.15 8.41
CA ARG A 86 -1.47 7.88 7.33
C ARG A 86 -2.35 6.92 6.51
N GLY A 87 -3.05 6.02 7.20
CA GLY A 87 -4.00 5.08 6.63
C GLY A 87 -3.40 4.10 5.62
N CYS A 88 -4.29 3.46 4.86
CA CYS A 88 -3.93 2.49 3.84
C CYS A 88 -3.19 3.18 2.66
N PRO A 89 -2.07 2.61 2.17
CA PRO A 89 -1.30 3.17 1.05
C PRO A 89 -2.12 3.30 -0.23
N PHE A 90 -3.24 2.58 -0.38
CA PHE A 90 -4.14 2.71 -1.52
C PHE A 90 -5.29 3.70 -1.32
N HIS A 91 -5.76 3.90 -0.08
CA HIS A 91 -6.95 4.71 0.19
C HIS A 91 -6.67 6.20 -0.07
N ASN A 92 -5.60 6.74 0.51
CA ASN A 92 -5.32 8.17 0.37
C ASN A 92 -5.01 8.56 -1.08
N PRO A 93 -4.15 7.85 -1.82
CA PRO A 93 -3.94 8.14 -3.23
C PRO A 93 -5.20 8.08 -4.08
N ALA A 94 -6.12 7.15 -3.79
CA ALA A 94 -7.39 7.06 -4.51
C ALA A 94 -8.30 8.28 -4.24
N ILE A 95 -8.30 8.81 -3.02
CA ILE A 95 -9.05 10.02 -2.67
C ILE A 95 -8.40 11.27 -3.27
N GLU A 96 -7.09 11.45 -3.08
CA GLU A 96 -6.37 12.61 -3.60
C GLU A 96 -6.35 12.63 -5.14
N GLY A 97 -6.29 11.46 -5.78
CA GLY A 97 -6.29 11.31 -7.24
C GLY A 97 -7.68 11.17 -7.88
N ALA A 98 -8.77 11.33 -7.14
CA ALA A 98 -10.11 11.09 -7.65
C ALA A 98 -10.41 11.97 -8.88
N GLY A 99 -10.77 11.34 -10.01
CA GLY A 99 -11.05 12.03 -11.27
C GLY A 99 -9.80 12.44 -12.08
N GLU A 100 -8.60 12.41 -11.49
CA GLU A 100 -7.36 12.83 -12.14
C GLU A 100 -6.39 11.67 -12.39
N LEU A 101 -6.42 10.63 -11.55
CA LEU A 101 -5.52 9.47 -11.57
C LEU A 101 -6.32 8.17 -11.73
N PRO A 102 -6.86 7.87 -12.92
CA PRO A 102 -7.68 6.69 -13.14
C PRO A 102 -6.93 5.37 -12.88
N GLU A 103 -5.61 5.32 -13.13
CA GLU A 103 -4.80 4.13 -12.83
C GLU A 103 -4.63 3.91 -11.33
N VAL A 104 -4.41 4.97 -10.54
CA VAL A 104 -4.38 4.87 -9.08
C VAL A 104 -5.70 4.31 -8.53
N ALA A 105 -6.83 4.79 -9.06
CA ALA A 105 -8.14 4.27 -8.68
C ALA A 105 -8.29 2.77 -9.04
N ARG A 106 -7.81 2.35 -10.22
CA ARG A 106 -7.82 0.94 -10.64
C ARG A 106 -6.95 0.06 -9.76
N LEU A 107 -5.74 0.50 -9.43
CA LEU A 107 -4.82 -0.20 -8.53
C LEU A 107 -5.46 -0.38 -7.15
N ALA A 108 -6.02 0.69 -6.57
CA ALA A 108 -6.68 0.64 -5.28
C ALA A 108 -7.89 -0.30 -5.27
N GLN A 109 -8.74 -0.25 -6.29
CA GLN A 109 -9.89 -1.14 -6.41
C GLN A 109 -9.48 -2.60 -6.56
N ARG A 110 -8.46 -2.88 -7.37
CA ARG A 110 -7.96 -4.24 -7.57
C ARG A 110 -7.39 -4.79 -6.28
N HIS A 111 -6.48 -4.06 -5.63
CA HIS A 111 -5.90 -4.45 -4.34
C HIS A 111 -6.98 -4.76 -3.30
N LYS A 112 -7.97 -3.88 -3.14
CA LYS A 112 -9.05 -4.09 -2.17
C LYS A 112 -9.96 -5.28 -2.50
N ARG A 113 -10.17 -5.59 -3.78
CA ARG A 113 -10.88 -6.82 -4.16
C ARG A 113 -10.07 -8.06 -3.82
N THR A 114 -8.78 -8.09 -4.17
CA THR A 114 -7.89 -9.20 -3.84
C THR A 114 -7.82 -9.44 -2.33
N PHE A 115 -7.66 -8.38 -1.54
CA PHE A 115 -7.63 -8.49 -0.08
C PHE A 115 -8.96 -9.00 0.49
N ARG A 116 -10.09 -8.51 0.00
CA ARG A 116 -11.42 -9.03 0.38
C ARG A 116 -11.55 -10.51 0.04
N ASP A 117 -11.11 -10.94 -1.13
CA ASP A 117 -11.24 -12.33 -1.56
C ASP A 117 -10.39 -13.26 -0.67
N ARG A 118 -9.20 -12.81 -0.24
CA ARG A 118 -8.38 -13.50 0.76
C ARG A 118 -9.07 -13.59 2.13
N LEU A 119 -9.65 -12.49 2.62
CA LEU A 119 -10.42 -12.51 3.88
C LEU A 119 -11.58 -13.52 3.84
N VAL A 120 -12.31 -13.57 2.73
CA VAL A 120 -13.42 -14.52 2.55
C VAL A 120 -12.92 -15.96 2.53
N ALA A 121 -11.82 -16.23 1.82
CA ALA A 121 -11.21 -17.56 1.78
C ALA A 121 -10.78 -18.02 3.19
N THR A 122 -10.02 -17.19 3.92
CA THR A 122 -9.58 -17.53 5.28
C THR A 122 -10.74 -17.70 6.26
N ALA A 123 -11.81 -16.90 6.14
CA ALA A 123 -13.03 -17.06 6.96
C ALA A 123 -13.80 -18.36 6.65
N THR A 124 -13.77 -18.79 5.39
CA THR A 124 -14.36 -20.07 4.98
C THR A 124 -13.58 -21.22 5.60
N GLU A 125 -12.24 -21.21 5.49
CA GLU A 125 -11.36 -22.19 6.13
C GLU A 125 -11.55 -22.25 7.65
N ALA A 126 -11.70 -21.09 8.30
CA ALA A 126 -11.93 -21.00 9.74
C ALA A 126 -13.27 -21.64 10.17
N THR A 127 -14.28 -21.59 9.30
CA THR A 127 -15.59 -22.21 9.57
C THR A 127 -15.55 -23.71 9.40
N GLU A 128 -14.78 -24.22 8.43
CA GLU A 128 -14.63 -25.66 8.16
C GLU A 128 -13.73 -26.38 9.18
N ALA A 129 -12.84 -25.66 9.85
CA ALA A 129 -11.94 -26.19 10.88
C ALA A 129 -12.58 -26.33 12.27
N ASN A 130 -13.81 -25.85 12.46
CA ASN A 130 -14.60 -25.94 13.71
C ASN A 130 -15.67 -27.04 13.62
#